data_AF-A0A833J526-F1
#
_entry.id   AF-A0A833J526-F1
#
_cell.length_a   1.000
_cell.length_b   1.000
_cell.length_c   1.000
_cell.angle_alpha   90.00
_cell.angle_beta   90.00
_cell.angle_gamma   90.00
#
_symmetry.space_group_name_H-M   'P 1'
#
loop_
_entity.id
_entity.type
_entity.pdbx_description
1 polymer ?
#
loop_
_entity_poly.entity_id
_entity_poly.type
_entity_poly.pdbx_seq_one_letter_code
_entity_poly.pdbx_strand_id
1 'polypeptide(L)'
;MLKSVPGIGDVTARTLLAQLPELGTIGRHQLAALVGIAPINRDSGLMRGRRSIAGGRTSVRGVLYMAALTAIRRGSPFRPFYERLTEPRRVSRRPFGLGQVAKASTSA
;
A
#
# COMPACT_ATOMS: atom_id res chain seq x y z
N MET A 1 11.72 -3.87 21.92
CA MET A 1 11.68 -2.66 21.06
C MET A 1 10.75 -2.76 19.84
N LEU A 2 10.05 -3.89 19.55
CA LEU A 2 8.99 -3.92 18.51
C LEU A 2 7.58 -3.61 19.07
N LYS A 3 7.26 -4.12 20.26
CA LYS A 3 5.94 -3.98 20.90
C LYS A 3 5.62 -2.55 21.39
N SER A 4 6.58 -1.63 21.37
CA SER A 4 6.35 -0.23 21.70
C SER A 4 5.54 0.50 20.63
N VAL A 5 5.54 -0.03 19.40
CA VAL A 5 4.75 0.54 18.30
C VAL A 5 3.28 0.17 18.49
N PRO A 6 2.36 1.14 18.49
CA PRO A 6 0.92 0.88 18.56
C PRO A 6 0.50 -0.08 17.44
N GLY A 7 -0.25 -1.12 17.81
CA GLY A 7 -0.72 -2.14 16.86
C GLY A 7 0.17 -3.38 16.75
N ILE A 8 1.43 -3.34 17.19
CA ILE A 8 2.29 -4.53 17.18
C ILE A 8 2.02 -5.39 18.42
N GLY A 9 1.42 -6.57 18.21
CA GLY A 9 1.23 -7.60 19.22
C GLY A 9 2.27 -8.71 19.16
N ASP A 10 2.17 -9.72 20.04
CA ASP A 10 3.13 -10.83 20.11
C ASP A 10 3.20 -11.65 18.82
N VAL A 11 2.04 -11.87 18.17
CA VAL A 11 1.98 -12.58 16.88
C VAL A 11 2.72 -11.80 15.80
N THR A 12 2.46 -10.49 15.68
CA THR A 12 3.14 -9.63 14.70
C THR A 12 4.65 -9.58 14.96
N ALA A 13 5.07 -9.37 16.21
CA ALA A 13 6.48 -9.29 16.58
C ALA A 13 7.22 -10.61 16.27
N ARG A 14 6.66 -11.77 16.66
CA ARG A 14 7.25 -13.09 16.37
C ARG A 14 7.30 -13.37 14.88
N THR A 15 6.24 -13.01 14.14
CA THR A 15 6.20 -13.21 12.68
C THR A 15 7.27 -12.37 11.98
N LEU A 16 7.46 -11.11 12.41
CA LEU A 16 8.51 -10.25 11.85
C LEU A 16 9.91 -10.80 12.16
N LEU A 17 10.15 -11.26 13.39
CA LEU A 17 11.45 -11.84 13.76
C LEU A 17 11.75 -13.15 13.00
N ALA A 18 10.74 -13.99 12.79
CA ALA A 18 10.91 -15.28 12.12
C ALA A 18 10.94 -15.18 10.58
N GLN A 19 10.18 -14.24 10.00
CA GLN A 19 9.94 -14.18 8.55
C GLN A 19 10.47 -12.91 7.89
N LEU A 20 11.17 -12.04 8.64
CA LEU A 20 11.77 -10.81 8.10
C LEU A 20 13.14 -10.53 8.78
N PRO A 21 14.14 -11.42 8.62
CA PRO A 21 15.47 -11.22 9.19
C PRO A 21 16.22 -10.01 8.62
N GLU A 22 15.79 -9.50 7.46
CA GLU A 22 16.36 -8.32 6.80
C GLU A 22 15.91 -7.01 7.45
N LEU A 23 15.02 -7.07 8.44
CA LEU A 23 14.51 -5.90 9.15
C LEU A 23 15.63 -5.19 9.90
N GLY A 24 15.95 -3.96 9.47
CA GLY A 24 17.01 -3.14 10.06
C GLY A 24 18.33 -3.18 9.30
N THR A 25 18.48 -4.08 8.32
CA THR A 25 19.69 -4.15 7.47
C THR A 25 19.45 -3.56 6.07
N ILE A 26 18.24 -3.71 5.53
CA ILE A 26 17.88 -3.17 4.20
C ILE A 26 17.07 -1.87 4.30
N GLY A 27 17.10 -1.09 3.22
CA GLY A 27 16.37 0.17 3.13
C GLY A 27 14.85 -0.02 3.12
N ARG A 28 14.13 1.00 3.59
CA ARG A 28 12.65 0.99 3.69
C ARG A 28 11.92 0.62 2.39
N HIS A 29 12.44 1.05 1.24
CA HIS A 29 11.82 0.79 -0.07
C HIS A 29 12.00 -0.67 -0.50
N GLN A 30 13.21 -1.22 -0.30
CA GLN A 30 13.50 -2.63 -0.57
C GLN A 30 12.67 -3.53 0.35
N LEU A 31 12.57 -3.16 1.63
CA LEU A 31 11.75 -3.89 2.59
C LEU A 31 10.26 -3.86 2.23
N ALA A 32 9.74 -2.70 1.82
CA ALA A 32 8.35 -2.57 1.37
C ALA A 32 8.05 -3.41 0.10
N ALA A 33 9.03 -3.52 -0.80
CA ALA A 33 8.94 -4.40 -1.97
C ALA A 33 9.01 -5.88 -1.58
N LEU A 34 9.94 -6.27 -0.70
CA LEU A 34 10.11 -7.64 -0.21
C LEU A 34 8.85 -8.16 0.50
N VAL A 35 8.22 -7.33 1.32
CA VAL A 35 6.98 -7.67 2.03
C VAL A 35 5.76 -7.64 1.08
N GLY A 36 5.86 -6.95 -0.06
CA GLY A 36 4.75 -6.84 -1.02
C GLY A 36 3.70 -5.81 -0.63
N ILE A 37 4.14 -4.70 -0.02
CA ILE A 37 3.31 -3.53 0.35
C ILE A 37 3.52 -2.36 -0.63
N ALA A 38 4.67 -2.31 -1.30
CA ALA A 38 4.94 -1.26 -2.29
C ALA A 38 4.15 -1.49 -3.60
N PRO A 39 3.44 -0.48 -4.14
CA PRO A 39 2.84 -0.55 -5.47
C PRO A 39 3.90 -0.65 -6.56
N ILE A 40 3.73 -1.58 -7.50
CA ILE A 40 4.65 -1.82 -8.62
C ILE A 40 4.09 -1.16 -9.89
N ASN A 41 4.98 -0.56 -10.69
CA ASN A 41 4.65 -0.03 -12.02
C ASN A 41 4.48 -1.20 -13.00
N ARG A 42 3.37 -1.22 -13.75
CA ARG A 42 3.12 -2.18 -14.84
C ARG A 42 3.12 -1.43 -16.17
N ASP A 43 4.24 -0.80 -16.48
CA ASP A 43 4.37 0.04 -17.66
C ASP A 43 5.24 -0.67 -18.70
N SER A 44 4.84 -0.63 -19.97
CA SER A 44 5.59 -1.19 -21.10
C SER A 44 5.44 -0.28 -22.32
N GLY A 45 6.53 0.31 -22.80
CA GLY A 45 6.49 1.27 -23.91
C GLY A 45 5.50 2.42 -23.63
N LEU A 46 4.47 2.53 -24.47
CA LEU A 46 3.40 3.53 -24.34
C LEU A 46 2.31 3.14 -23.33
N MET A 47 2.27 1.87 -22.89
CA MET A 47 1.27 1.40 -21.93
C MET A 47 1.62 1.88 -20.52
N ARG A 48 0.68 2.59 -19.88
CA ARG A 48 0.72 2.90 -18.45
C ARG A 48 -0.35 2.11 -17.73
N GLY A 49 0.08 1.09 -16.98
CA GLY A 49 -0.81 0.16 -16.30
C GLY A 49 -1.26 0.65 -14.92
N ARG A 50 -2.28 0.00 -14.35
CA ARG A 50 -2.69 0.27 -12.96
C ARG A 50 -1.63 -0.22 -11.99
N ARG A 51 -1.12 0.69 -11.15
CA ARG A 51 -0.22 0.36 -10.06
C ARG A 51 -0.94 -0.48 -9.01
N SER A 52 -0.35 -1.62 -8.70
CA SER A 52 -0.88 -2.57 -7.71
C SER A 52 0.27 -3.21 -6.95
N ILE A 53 0.00 -3.66 -5.73
CA ILE A 53 0.92 -4.54 -5.02
C ILE A 53 0.94 -5.90 -5.74
N ALA A 54 2.11 -6.51 -5.88
CA ALA A 54 2.24 -7.86 -6.41
C ALA A 54 3.40 -8.58 -5.72
N GLY A 55 3.27 -9.91 -5.59
CA GLY A 55 4.26 -10.74 -4.92
C GLY A 55 4.46 -10.43 -3.43
N GLY A 56 5.67 -10.70 -2.95
CA GLY A 56 6.13 -10.48 -1.58
C GLY A 56 5.74 -11.57 -0.58
N ARG A 57 6.13 -11.37 0.68
CA ARG A 57 5.81 -12.27 1.81
C ARG A 57 4.38 -12.01 2.32
N THR A 58 3.40 -12.69 1.73
CA THR A 58 1.96 -12.50 2.04
C THR A 58 1.60 -12.68 3.51
N SER A 59 2.23 -13.63 4.21
CA SER A 59 2.09 -13.84 5.66
C SER A 59 2.48 -12.60 6.46
N VAL A 60 3.63 -11.99 6.15
CA VAL A 60 4.13 -10.77 6.77
C VAL A 60 3.21 -9.59 6.45
N ARG A 61 2.73 -9.49 5.21
CA ARG A 61 1.75 -8.47 4.83
C ARG A 61 0.46 -8.57 5.64
N GLY A 62 -0.06 -9.77 5.87
CA GLY A 62 -1.27 -10.00 6.65
C GLY A 62 -1.14 -9.51 8.10
N VAL A 63 -0.03 -9.85 8.78
CA VAL A 63 0.19 -9.40 10.16
C VAL A 63 0.44 -7.89 10.27
N LEU A 64 1.06 -7.28 9.25
CA LEU A 64 1.25 -5.82 9.19
C LEU A 64 -0.07 -5.09 8.93
N TYR A 65 -0.95 -5.65 8.10
CA TYR A 65 -2.30 -5.13 7.93
C TYR A 65 -3.08 -5.12 9.24
N MET A 66 -3.05 -6.24 9.98
CA MET A 66 -3.71 -6.33 11.28
C MET A 66 -3.09 -5.40 12.33
N ALA A 67 -1.78 -5.20 12.28
CA ALA A 67 -1.11 -4.23 13.14
C ALA A 67 -1.57 -2.80 12.85
N ALA A 68 -1.59 -2.40 11.57
CA ALA A 68 -2.06 -1.08 11.15
C ALA A 68 -3.53 -0.85 11.52
N LEU A 69 -4.41 -1.82 11.25
CA LEU A 69 -5.83 -1.73 11.59
C LEU A 69 -6.04 -1.57 13.09
N THR A 70 -5.32 -2.36 13.90
CA THR A 70 -5.36 -2.28 15.36
C THR A 70 -4.84 -0.94 15.87
N ALA A 71 -3.79 -0.40 15.26
CA ALA A 71 -3.23 0.90 15.62
C ALA A 71 -4.24 2.03 15.36
N ILE A 72 -4.92 2.01 14.21
CA ILE A 72 -5.94 2.99 13.85
C ILE A 72 -7.13 2.91 14.82
N ARG A 73 -7.65 1.69 15.08
CA ARG A 73 -8.80 1.47 15.97
C ARG A 73 -8.56 1.92 17.41
N ARG A 74 -7.34 1.74 17.91
CA ARG A 74 -6.97 2.15 19.28
C ARG A 74 -6.61 3.63 19.43
N GLY A 75 -6.78 4.45 18.38
CA GLY A 75 -6.51 5.89 18.47
C GLY A 75 -5.02 6.24 18.52
N SER A 76 -4.16 5.44 17.87
CA SER A 76 -2.73 5.74 17.78
C SER A 76 -2.45 7.03 16.98
N PRO A 77 -1.22 7.56 17.02
CA PRO A 77 -0.79 8.69 16.18
C PRO A 77 -0.95 8.47 14.67
N PHE A 78 -1.20 7.23 14.22
CA PHE A 78 -1.47 6.91 12.82
C PHE A 78 -2.92 7.20 12.38
N ARG A 79 -3.84 7.44 13.32
CA ARG A 79 -5.26 7.67 13.03
C ARG A 79 -5.49 8.93 12.17
N PRO A 80 -4.92 10.11 12.48
CA PRO A 80 -5.08 11.30 11.63
C PRO A 80 -4.54 11.09 10.21
N PHE A 81 -3.47 10.29 10.06
CA PHE A 81 -2.92 9.93 8.76
C PHE A 81 -3.90 9.08 7.95
N TYR A 82 -4.51 8.07 8.58
CA TYR A 82 -5.53 7.22 7.98
C TYR A 82 -6.78 8.01 7.60
N GLU A 83 -7.26 8.89 8.48
CA GLU A 83 -8.42 9.75 8.25
C GLU A 83 -8.18 10.64 7.03
N ARG A 84 -7.01 11.31 6.94
CA ARG A 84 -6.64 12.12 5.77
C ARG A 84 -6.59 11.33 4.45
N LEU A 85 -6.20 10.04 4.49
CA LEU A 85 -6.18 9.19 3.29
C LEU A 85 -7.57 8.67 2.90
N THR A 86 -8.48 8.55 3.86
CA THR A 86 -9.82 7.96 3.68
C THR A 86 -10.87 9.03 3.48
N GLU A 87 -10.58 10.27 3.88
CA GLU A 87 -11.38 11.44 3.54
C GLU A 87 -11.67 11.42 2.03
N PRO A 88 -12.91 11.72 1.61
CA PRO A 88 -13.31 11.80 0.21
C PRO A 88 -12.69 13.03 -0.47
N ARG A 89 -11.45 13.37 -0.18
CA ARG A 89 -10.64 14.21 -1.06
C ARG A 89 -10.29 13.33 -2.25
N ARG A 90 -10.83 13.67 -3.43
CA ARG A 90 -10.45 13.11 -4.74
C ARG A 90 -8.93 13.05 -4.86
N VAL A 91 -8.28 12.00 -4.35
CA VAL A 91 -7.08 11.50 -4.98
C VAL A 91 -7.56 11.15 -6.36
N SER A 92 -7.04 11.87 -7.34
CA SER A 92 -7.29 11.65 -8.74
C SER A 92 -7.01 10.18 -9.06
N ARG A 93 -8.00 9.31 -8.84
CA ARG A 93 -8.26 8.17 -9.69
C ARG A 93 -8.56 8.82 -11.03
N ARG A 94 -7.55 9.30 -11.76
CA ARG A 94 -7.76 9.58 -13.18
C ARG A 94 -8.24 8.24 -13.72
N PRO A 95 -9.49 8.11 -14.19
CA PRO A 95 -9.82 6.97 -15.01
C PRO A 95 -8.88 7.08 -16.21
N PHE A 96 -7.99 6.10 -16.35
CA PHE A 96 -7.10 6.07 -17.49
C PHE A 96 -7.90 5.48 -18.66
N GLY A 97 -8.19 6.31 -19.66
CA GLY A 97 -8.63 5.90 -20.99
C GLY A 97 -10.11 5.54 -21.15
N LEU A 98 -11.00 6.55 -21.20
CA LEU A 98 -11.95 6.61 -22.31
C LEU A 98 -11.41 7.68 -23.25
N GLY A 99 -10.83 7.23 -24.36
CA GLY A 99 -10.37 8.11 -25.42
C GLY A 99 -11.52 9.01 -25.85
N GLN A 100 -11.23 10.30 -25.96
CA GLN A 100 -12.00 11.18 -26.81
C GLN A 100 -11.89 10.66 -28.25
N VAL A 101 -12.89 9.90 -28.69
CA VAL A 101 -13.16 9.64 -30.12
C VAL A 101 -14.67 9.66 -30.35
N ALA A 102 -15.26 10.86 -30.32
CA ALA A 102 -16.55 11.15 -30.98
C ALA A 102 -16.85 12.66 -30.91
N LYS A 103 -16.09 13.47 -31.65
CA LYS A 103 -16.56 14.76 -32.17
C LYS A 103 -16.07 14.89 -33.60
N ALA A 104 -16.79 14.25 -34.52
CA ALA A 104 -16.78 14.56 -35.95
C ALA A 104 -17.88 13.75 -36.64
N SER A 105 -19.11 14.29 -36.65
CA SER A 105 -20.10 14.15 -37.73
C SER A 105 -21.46 14.60 -37.23
N THR A 106 -21.90 15.77 -37.69
CA THR A 106 -23.19 16.02 -38.35
C THR A 106 -23.38 17.54 -38.40
N SER A 107 -22.77 18.12 -39.43
CA SER A 107 -23.27 19.31 -40.11
C SER A 107 -24.08 18.80 -41.30
N ALA A 108 -25.39 19.03 -41.29
CA ALA A 108 -26.26 19.12 -42.45
C ALA A 108 -27.52 19.87 -42.01
#